data_AF-A0A1Q7JHQ5-F1
#
_entry.id   AF-A0A1Q7JHQ5-F1
#
_cell.length_a   1.000
_cell.length_b   1.000
_cell.length_c   1.000
_cell.angle_alpha   90.00
_cell.angle_beta   90.00
_cell.angle_gamma   90.00
#
_symmetry.space_group_name_H-M   'P 1'
#
loop_
_entity.id
_entity.type
_entity.pdbx_description
1 polymer ?
#
loop_
_entity_poly.entity_id
_entity_poly.type
_entity_poly.pdbx_seq_one_letter_code
_entity_poly.pdbx_strand_id
1 'polypeptide(L)'
;MHLNIAVTKTLPAFDRAIARGRARGLVGQGPFRYGWFANWMVRSMEPPPKRRMKTFKIFQVPPGATHSAAQVLPEFLRVRDQLAERVRQADGLDLRRPRVVSPVTPLLRMPLGAYFAFVIAHDRRHLWQARQVREAPGFGVRG
;
A
#
# COMPACT_ATOMS: atom_id res chain seq x y z
N MET A 1 12.46 -10.15 4.36
CA MET A 1 11.55 -8.98 4.32
C MET A 1 10.82 -8.94 2.97
N HIS A 2 9.59 -9.48 2.89
CA HIS A 2 8.78 -9.51 1.65
C HIS A 2 7.94 -8.23 1.43
N LEU A 3 8.35 -7.12 2.06
CA LEU A 3 7.57 -5.88 2.15
C LEU A 3 7.13 -5.35 0.78
N ASN A 4 7.94 -5.59 -0.25
CA ASN A 4 7.66 -5.20 -1.63
C ASN A 4 6.97 -6.26 -2.47
N ILE A 5 6.97 -7.55 -2.12
CA ILE A 5 6.44 -8.57 -3.04
C ILE A 5 4.94 -8.37 -3.27
N ALA A 6 4.18 -8.04 -2.22
CA ALA A 6 2.74 -7.79 -2.37
C ALA A 6 2.46 -6.52 -3.18
N VAL A 7 3.23 -5.44 -2.98
CA VAL A 7 3.06 -4.16 -3.69
C VAL A 7 3.52 -4.29 -5.14
N THR A 8 4.73 -4.83 -5.40
CA THR A 8 5.26 -5.06 -6.74
C THR A 8 4.36 -5.98 -7.56
N LYS A 9 3.80 -7.04 -6.96
CA LYS A 9 2.81 -7.89 -7.63
C LYS A 9 1.50 -7.14 -7.95
N THR A 10 1.16 -6.11 -7.19
CA THR A 10 -0.06 -5.31 -7.39
C THR A 10 0.13 -4.23 -8.47
N LEU A 11 1.36 -3.81 -8.80
CA LEU A 11 1.62 -2.80 -9.82
C LEU A 11 1.00 -3.13 -11.19
N PRO A 12 1.14 -4.36 -11.75
CA PRO A 12 0.43 -4.74 -12.98
C PRO A 12 -1.09 -4.69 -12.86
N ALA A 13 -1.65 -4.85 -11.66
CA ALA A 13 -3.09 -4.73 -11.44
C ALA A 13 -3.56 -3.27 -11.50
N PHE A 14 -2.73 -2.31 -11.10
CA PHE A 14 -2.97 -0.89 -11.33
C PHE A 14 -2.90 -0.56 -12.81
N ASP A 15 -1.87 -1.02 -13.51
CA ASP A 15 -1.67 -0.76 -14.93
C ASP A 15 -2.89 -1.23 -15.74
N ARG A 16 -3.39 -2.45 -15.46
CA ARG A 16 -4.63 -2.97 -16.06
C ARG A 16 -5.87 -2.15 -15.71
N ALA A 17 -6.01 -1.68 -14.47
CA ALA A 17 -7.16 -0.89 -14.06
C ALA A 17 -7.17 0.50 -14.72
N ILE A 18 -6.01 1.15 -14.81
CA ILE A 18 -5.82 2.44 -15.49
C ILE A 18 -6.13 2.30 -16.99
N ALA A 19 -5.53 1.30 -17.65
CA ALA A 19 -5.75 1.05 -19.07
C ALA A 19 -7.23 0.79 -19.38
N ARG A 20 -7.91 -0.03 -18.57
CA ARG A 20 -9.36 -0.28 -18.69
C ARG A 20 -10.20 0.98 -18.44
N GLY A 21 -9.78 1.81 -17.48
CA GLY A 21 -10.44 3.08 -17.19
C GLY A 21 -10.40 4.03 -18.38
N ARG A 22 -9.21 4.18 -18.98
CA ARG A 22 -9.00 5.00 -20.18
C ARG A 22 -9.76 4.46 -21.39
N ALA A 23 -9.65 3.17 -21.68
CA ALA A 23 -10.34 2.54 -22.81
C ALA A 23 -11.86 2.66 -22.75
N ARG A 24 -12.43 2.78 -21.53
CA ARG A 24 -13.86 2.96 -21.30
C ARG A 24 -14.27 4.43 -21.13
N GLY A 25 -13.36 5.39 -21.30
CA GLY A 25 -13.63 6.81 -21.12
C GLY A 25 -14.11 7.18 -19.71
N LEU A 26 -13.65 6.45 -18.69
CA LEU A 26 -14.09 6.65 -17.30
C LEU A 26 -13.37 7.86 -16.69
N VAL A 27 -13.68 9.05 -17.17
CA VAL A 27 -13.13 10.31 -16.70
C VAL A 27 -13.91 10.86 -15.50
N GLY A 28 -13.24 11.63 -14.66
CA GLY A 28 -13.86 12.27 -13.52
C GLY A 28 -12.92 13.21 -12.79
N GLN A 29 -13.49 14.18 -12.10
CA GLN A 29 -12.74 15.10 -11.23
C GLN A 29 -13.10 14.84 -9.77
N GLY A 30 -12.10 14.91 -8.91
CA GLY A 30 -12.27 14.72 -7.47
C GLY A 30 -13.05 15.88 -6.81
N PRO A 31 -13.33 15.78 -5.51
CA PRO A 31 -12.92 14.71 -4.60
C PRO A 31 -13.75 13.43 -4.77
N PHE A 32 -13.06 12.27 -4.76
CA PHE A 32 -13.71 10.96 -4.87
C PHE A 32 -14.11 10.42 -3.49
N ARG A 33 -15.36 9.95 -3.37
CA ARG A 33 -15.88 9.28 -2.17
C ARG A 33 -16.02 7.79 -2.42
N TYR A 34 -15.57 6.98 -1.47
CA TYR A 34 -15.64 5.52 -1.55
C TYR A 34 -16.66 4.97 -0.54
N GLY A 35 -17.11 3.74 -0.78
CA GLY A 35 -18.04 3.04 0.11
C GLY A 35 -17.42 2.66 1.46
N TRP A 36 -18.28 2.29 2.42
CA TRP A 36 -17.91 1.97 3.80
C TRP A 36 -16.75 0.97 3.91
N PHE A 37 -16.81 -0.14 3.16
CA PHE A 37 -15.77 -1.17 3.17
C PHE A 37 -14.39 -0.65 2.77
N ALA A 38 -14.30 0.13 1.69
CA ALA A 38 -13.03 0.71 1.22
C ALA A 38 -12.47 1.70 2.24
N ASN A 39 -13.32 2.59 2.78
CA ASN A 39 -12.91 3.54 3.82
C ASN A 39 -12.46 2.82 5.09
N TRP A 40 -13.16 1.75 5.50
CA TRP A 40 -12.79 0.94 6.65
C TRP A 40 -11.42 0.28 6.44
N MET A 41 -11.15 -0.31 5.27
CA MET A 41 -9.86 -0.93 4.99
C MET A 41 -8.71 0.08 5.02
N VAL A 42 -8.85 1.25 4.39
CA VAL A 42 -7.84 2.32 4.42
C VAL A 42 -7.60 2.77 5.86
N ARG A 43 -8.66 3.05 6.63
CA ARG A 43 -8.56 3.47 8.04
C ARG A 43 -7.95 2.40 8.94
N SER A 44 -8.15 1.12 8.65
CA SER A 44 -7.55 0.02 9.41
C SER A 44 -6.01 -0.05 9.27
N MET A 45 -5.47 0.62 8.24
CA MET A 45 -4.04 0.70 7.97
C MET A 45 -3.40 2.01 8.44
N GLU A 46 -4.18 3.08 8.66
CA GLU A 46 -3.65 4.35 9.16
C GLU A 46 -3.13 4.23 10.62
N PRO A 47 -1.91 4.72 10.91
CA PRO A 47 -1.40 4.80 12.27
C PRO A 47 -1.99 6.01 13.06
N PRO A 48 -2.04 5.97 14.40
CA PRO A 48 -1.69 4.85 15.27
C PRO A 48 -2.79 3.77 15.22
N PRO A 49 -2.43 2.48 15.10
CA PRO A 49 -3.42 1.42 15.03
C PRO A 49 -4.19 1.33 16.36
N LYS A 50 -5.46 1.73 16.36
CA LYS A 50 -6.34 1.63 17.55
C LYS A 50 -6.56 0.19 18.02
N ARG A 51 -6.30 -0.81 17.15
CA ARG A 51 -6.40 -2.24 17.45
C ARG A 51 -5.14 -2.96 16.98
N ARG A 52 -4.56 -3.80 17.84
CA ARG A 52 -3.48 -4.73 17.48
C ARG A 52 -4.04 -5.79 16.52
N MET A 53 -4.03 -5.49 15.23
CA MET A 53 -4.44 -6.46 14.21
C MET A 53 -3.23 -7.33 13.85
N LYS A 54 -3.36 -8.65 13.96
CA LYS A 54 -2.37 -9.59 13.41
C LYS A 54 -2.18 -9.23 11.95
N THR A 55 -0.93 -8.94 11.58
CA THR A 55 -0.52 -8.74 10.18
C THR A 55 -1.12 -9.87 9.35
N PHE A 56 -1.91 -9.55 8.32
CA PHE A 56 -2.47 -10.57 7.44
C PHE A 56 -1.32 -11.47 6.98
N LYS A 57 -1.50 -12.80 6.96
CA LYS A 57 -0.43 -13.77 6.68
C LYS A 57 0.35 -13.47 5.40
N ILE A 58 -0.30 -12.82 4.43
CA ILE A 58 0.29 -12.33 3.17
C ILE A 58 1.38 -11.23 3.34
N PHE A 59 1.43 -10.58 4.50
CA PHE A 59 2.43 -9.57 4.88
C PHE A 59 3.34 -10.05 6.02
N GLN A 60 3.20 -11.30 6.47
CA GLN A 60 4.06 -11.85 7.52
C GLN A 60 5.45 -12.14 6.95
N VAL A 61 6.47 -11.72 7.70
CA VAL A 61 7.86 -12.02 7.41
C VAL A 61 8.11 -13.49 7.78
N PRO A 62 8.74 -14.32 6.91
CA PRO A 62 9.22 -15.62 7.36
C PRO A 62 10.24 -15.42 8.49
N PRO A 63 10.12 -16.16 9.62
CA PRO A 63 11.05 -16.02 10.74
C PRO A 63 12.49 -16.28 10.27
N GLY A 64 13.42 -15.38 10.59
CA GLY A 64 14.85 -15.48 10.25
C GLY A 64 15.38 -14.52 9.18
N ALA A 65 14.53 -13.76 8.49
CA ALA A 65 14.97 -12.82 7.46
C ALA A 65 15.29 -11.41 8.02
N THR A 66 16.41 -11.27 8.71
CA THR A 66 16.94 -9.97 9.18
C THR A 66 17.72 -9.32 8.03
N HIS A 67 17.09 -8.39 7.31
CA HIS A 67 17.82 -7.54 6.35
C HIS A 67 18.13 -6.20 7.00
N SER A 68 19.33 -5.67 6.75
CA SER A 68 19.68 -4.33 7.22
C SER A 68 18.84 -3.27 6.48
N ALA A 69 18.59 -2.13 7.13
CA ALA A 69 17.86 -1.01 6.50
C ALA A 69 18.52 -0.55 5.19
N ALA A 70 19.87 -0.59 5.13
CA ALA A 70 20.65 -0.25 3.94
C ALA A 70 20.33 -1.14 2.73
N GLN A 71 19.97 -2.41 2.95
CA GLN A 71 19.64 -3.34 1.87
C GLN A 71 18.21 -3.19 1.36
N VAL A 72 17.30 -2.61 2.15
CA VAL A 72 15.86 -2.58 1.83
C VAL A 72 15.38 -1.19 1.42
N LEU A 73 16.07 -0.14 1.86
CA LEU A 73 15.71 1.23 1.53
C LEU A 73 15.68 1.52 0.01
N PRO A 74 16.67 1.09 -0.81
CA PRO A 74 16.65 1.36 -2.25
C PRO A 74 15.44 0.73 -2.93
N GLU A 75 15.12 -0.52 -2.57
CA GLU A 75 14.00 -1.27 -3.12
C GLU A 75 12.66 -0.66 -2.69
N PHE A 76 12.55 -0.18 -1.44
CA PHE A 76 11.39 0.56 -0.96
C PHE A 76 11.17 1.86 -1.75
N LEU A 77 12.21 2.66 -1.96
CA LEU A 77 12.13 3.90 -2.74
C LEU A 77 11.70 3.62 -4.18
N ARG A 78 12.31 2.62 -4.83
CA ARG A 78 11.98 2.20 -6.19
C ARG A 78 10.50 1.86 -6.35
N VAL A 79 9.91 1.14 -5.40
CA VAL A 79 8.48 0.78 -5.44
C VAL A 79 7.58 2.00 -5.23
N ARG A 80 8.00 2.98 -4.41
CA ARG A 80 7.24 4.23 -4.23
C ARG A 80 7.26 5.10 -5.49
N ASP A 81 8.38 5.17 -6.19
CA ASP A 81 8.48 5.89 -7.46
C ASP A 81 7.57 5.25 -8.52
N GLN A 82 7.53 3.92 -8.56
CA GLN A 82 6.62 3.17 -9.42
C GLN A 82 5.15 3.42 -9.08
N LEU A 83 4.79 3.51 -7.80
CA LEU A 83 3.44 3.85 -7.37
C LEU A 83 3.07 5.28 -7.76
N ALA A 84 3.97 6.24 -7.54
CA ALA A 84 3.78 7.65 -7.88
C ALA A 84 3.54 7.83 -9.38
N GLU A 85 4.26 7.09 -10.22
CA GLU A 85 4.05 7.11 -11.67
C GLU A 85 2.63 6.64 -12.04
N ARG A 86 2.11 5.60 -11.40
CA ARG A 86 0.74 5.10 -11.67
C ARG A 86 -0.33 6.06 -11.18
N VAL A 87 -0.07 6.76 -10.08
CA VAL A 87 -0.95 7.84 -9.62
C VAL A 87 -1.01 8.95 -10.67
N ARG A 88 0.13 9.36 -11.25
CA ARG A 88 0.16 10.33 -12.36
C ARG A 88 -0.56 9.81 -13.61
N GLN A 89 -0.35 8.56 -13.99
CA GLN A 89 -1.02 7.96 -15.15
C GLN A 89 -2.54 7.83 -14.97
N ALA A 90 -3.02 7.74 -13.72
CA ALA A 90 -4.43 7.71 -13.40
C ALA A 90 -5.09 9.09 -13.39
N ASP A 91 -4.33 10.17 -13.62
CA ASP A 91 -4.88 11.52 -13.67
C ASP A 91 -5.97 11.66 -14.76
N GLY A 92 -7.00 12.44 -14.42
CA GLY A 92 -8.21 12.59 -15.23
C GLY A 92 -9.20 11.41 -15.18
N LEU A 93 -8.88 10.27 -14.57
CA LEU A 93 -9.82 9.15 -14.40
C LEU A 93 -10.73 9.31 -13.18
N ASP A 94 -11.99 8.85 -13.30
CA ASP A 94 -12.87 8.66 -12.14
C ASP A 94 -12.35 7.48 -11.30
N LEU A 95 -11.54 7.78 -10.29
CA LEU A 95 -10.84 6.78 -9.46
C LEU A 95 -11.77 5.85 -8.67
N ARG A 96 -13.09 6.10 -8.69
CA ARG A 96 -14.11 5.23 -8.06
C ARG A 96 -14.51 4.06 -8.95
N ARG A 97 -14.39 4.20 -10.27
CA ARG A 97 -14.98 3.24 -11.22
C ARG A 97 -14.06 2.06 -11.55
N PRO A 98 -12.79 2.25 -11.95
CA PRO A 98 -11.90 1.12 -12.15
C PRO A 98 -11.68 0.40 -10.83
N ARG A 99 -11.85 -0.93 -10.83
CA ARG A 99 -11.59 -1.77 -9.65
C ARG A 99 -10.31 -2.56 -9.83
N VAL A 100 -9.51 -2.56 -8.79
CA VAL A 100 -8.27 -3.34 -8.70
C VAL A 100 -8.56 -4.54 -7.82
N VAL A 101 -8.16 -5.72 -8.28
CA VAL A 101 -8.19 -6.97 -7.50
C VAL A 101 -6.75 -7.31 -7.14
N SER A 102 -6.48 -7.56 -5.87
CA SER A 102 -5.15 -7.98 -5.46
C SER A 102 -4.81 -9.35 -6.06
N PRO A 103 -3.62 -9.50 -6.64
CA PRO A 103 -3.13 -10.81 -7.08
C PRO A 103 -2.69 -11.70 -5.92
N VAL A 104 -2.59 -11.15 -4.70
CA VAL A 104 -2.19 -11.89 -3.51
C VAL A 104 -3.42 -12.44 -2.78
N THR A 105 -4.56 -11.74 -2.83
CA THR A 105 -5.84 -12.26 -2.34
C THR A 105 -7.03 -11.64 -3.08
N PRO A 106 -7.90 -12.45 -3.70
CA PRO A 106 -9.05 -11.92 -4.44
C PRO A 106 -10.05 -11.16 -3.55
N LEU A 107 -9.99 -11.38 -2.23
CA LEU A 107 -10.80 -10.67 -1.24
C LEU A 107 -10.48 -9.16 -1.20
N LEU A 108 -9.26 -8.77 -1.58
CA LEU A 108 -8.84 -7.38 -1.63
C LEU A 108 -9.16 -6.78 -3.00
N ARG A 109 -10.45 -6.51 -3.21
CA ARG A 109 -11.00 -5.84 -4.40
C ARG A 109 -11.59 -4.49 -4.03
N MET A 110 -11.04 -3.41 -4.58
CA MET A 110 -11.50 -2.05 -4.26
C MET A 110 -11.34 -1.08 -5.44
N PRO A 111 -12.01 0.08 -5.41
CA PRO A 111 -11.77 1.16 -6.38
C PRO A 111 -10.28 1.55 -6.43
N LEU A 112 -9.81 1.94 -7.62
CA LEU A 112 -8.41 2.28 -7.88
C LEU A 112 -7.86 3.29 -6.86
N GLY A 113 -8.58 4.40 -6.65
CA GLY A 113 -8.11 5.43 -5.72
C GLY A 113 -8.17 5.01 -4.25
N ALA A 114 -9.12 4.16 -3.86
CA ALA A 114 -9.14 3.56 -2.52
C ALA A 114 -7.95 2.62 -2.31
N TYR A 115 -7.53 1.91 -3.35
CA TYR A 115 -6.36 1.04 -3.31
C TYR A 115 -5.08 1.85 -3.17
N PHE A 116 -4.93 2.95 -3.91
CA PHE A 116 -3.80 3.86 -3.71
C PHE A 116 -3.72 4.36 -2.26
N ALA A 117 -4.84 4.83 -1.70
CA ALA A 117 -4.90 5.26 -0.31
C ALA A 117 -4.54 4.13 0.67
N PHE A 118 -4.97 2.89 0.39
CA PHE A 118 -4.64 1.73 1.20
C PHE A 118 -3.12 1.45 1.21
N VAL A 119 -2.47 1.48 0.05
CA VAL A 119 -1.01 1.27 -0.04
C VAL A 119 -0.24 2.38 0.67
N ILE A 120 -0.66 3.64 0.51
CA ILE A 120 -0.03 4.77 1.21
C ILE A 120 -0.19 4.66 2.73
N ALA A 121 -1.37 4.29 3.22
CA ALA A 121 -1.62 4.06 4.65
C ALA A 121 -0.75 2.92 5.20
N HIS A 122 -0.60 1.84 4.41
CA HIS A 122 0.30 0.75 4.74
C HIS A 122 1.76 1.23 4.87
N ASP A 123 2.27 2.05 3.95
CA ASP A 123 3.62 2.61 4.04
C ASP A 123 3.81 3.48 5.29
N ARG A 124 2.82 4.32 5.62
CA ARG A 124 2.83 5.12 6.86
C ARG A 124 2.92 4.25 8.11
N ARG A 125 2.20 3.12 8.14
CA ARG A 125 2.24 2.17 9.25
C ARG A 125 3.61 1.53 9.41
N HIS A 126 4.30 1.20 8.32
CA HIS A 126 5.68 0.67 8.40
C HIS A 126 6.67 1.69 8.91
N LEU A 127 6.59 2.94 8.43
CA LEU A 127 7.41 4.03 8.96
C LEU A 127 7.14 4.28 10.45
N TRP A 128 5.88 4.14 10.87
CA TRP A 128 5.50 4.21 12.28
C TRP A 128 6.12 3.05 13.08
N GLN A 129 6.02 1.81 12.61
CA GLN A 129 6.65 0.64 13.28
C GLN A 129 8.17 0.80 13.40
N ALA A 130 8.85 1.29 12.35
CA ALA A 130 10.29 1.56 12.38
C ALA A 130 10.65 2.64 13.42
N ARG A 131 9.85 3.71 13.52
CA ARG A 131 10.03 4.73 14.57
C ARG A 131 9.85 4.15 15.97
N GLN A 132 8.83 3.34 16.20
CA GLN A 132 8.58 2.73 17.51
C GLN A 132 9.68 1.76 17.95
N VAL A 133 10.32 1.04 17.02
CA VAL A 133 11.50 0.20 17.34
C VAL A 133 12.70 1.06 17.74
N ARG A 134 12.92 2.20 17.05
CA ARG A 134 14.00 3.15 17.38
C ARG A 134 13.77 3.87 18.70
N GLU A 135 12.52 4.17 19.04
CA GLU A 135 12.12 4.87 20.27
C GLU A 135 11.89 3.92 21.46
N ALA A 136 11.94 2.60 21.24
CA ALA A 136 11.78 1.62 22.31
C ALA A 136 12.98 1.69 23.28
N PRO A 137 12.74 1.75 24.60
CA PRO A 137 13.81 1.69 25.60
C PRO A 137 14.63 0.41 25.40
N GLY A 138 15.93 0.56 25.09
CA GLY A 138 16.86 -0.55 24.85
C GLY A 138 17.46 -0.62 23.44
N PHE A 139 16.97 0.16 22.46
CA PHE A 139 17.59 0.27 21.14
C PHE A 139 18.68 1.36 21.15
N GLY A 140 19.75 1.14 21.89
CA GLY A 140 20.83 2.12 22.06
C GLY A 140 21.82 1.87 23.19
N VAL A 141 21.99 0.64 23.65
CA VAL A 141 23.12 0.30 24.53
C VAL A 141 23.89 -0.88 23.94
N ARG A 142 24.92 -0.56 23.17
CA ARG A 142 26.24 -1.21 23.19
C ARG A 142 27.20 -0.28 22.42
N GLY A 143 28.30 0.04 23.10
CA GLY A 143 29.32 1.00 22.68
C GLY A 143 30.22 0.52 21.56
#